data_AF-A0A7S2ANX6-F1
#
_entry.id   AF-A0A7S2ANX6-F1
#
_cell.length_a   1.000
_cell.length_b   1.000
_cell.length_c   1.000
_cell.angle_alpha   90.00
_cell.angle_beta   90.00
_cell.angle_gamma   90.00
#
_symmetry.space_group_name_H-M   'P 1'
#
loop_
_entity.id
_entity.type
_entity.pdbx_description
1 polymer ?
#
loop_
_entity_poly.entity_id
_entity_poly.type
_entity_poly.pdbx_seq_one_letter_code
_entity_poly.pdbx_strand_id
1 'polypeptide(L)'
;SSEVRAAGLVYIFQGLSASEERALQLAMQRRQRGQECLSRYLTLIKERPRRQSESFVETELVDHLGIMYQHCPTRDNKLTAIKKLSECKDRKVLKLLALIADPTTPLKEVVKAREELPSIVPGGSGGPVGLFIKDIARLCGMGFGGPEMLVAILKIAKDAVRREEQSISQAAISLIQSLIASFPGLFLCVAADLVDLYKALKEVQSDRTSATTTTNTTSWKHDLTTNLLEVFFKAGSMAKEAPVARAFIPDLERICTKDGSPAQAKIAMRVLGALCGGGDMTTQGSSSSSSSSS
;
A
#
# COMPACT_ATOMS: atom_id res chain seq x y z
N SER A 1 6.81 4.98 -21.00
CA SER A 1 5.38 4.79 -20.67
C SER A 1 5.25 4.07 -19.32
N SER A 2 4.17 4.28 -18.56
CA SER A 2 3.82 3.47 -17.38
C SER A 2 3.61 2.00 -17.77
N GLU A 3 3.00 1.73 -18.93
CA GLU A 3 2.72 0.38 -19.42
C GLU A 3 3.99 -0.47 -19.62
N VAL A 4 5.02 0.10 -20.28
CA VAL A 4 6.30 -0.61 -20.48
C VAL A 4 6.98 -0.94 -19.16
N ARG A 5 6.93 -0.02 -18.20
CA ARG A 5 7.49 -0.25 -16.86
C ARG A 5 6.68 -1.28 -16.08
N ALA A 6 5.36 -1.26 -16.19
CA ALA A 6 4.48 -2.25 -15.57
C ALA A 6 4.76 -3.65 -16.13
N ALA A 7 4.85 -3.79 -17.45
CA ALA A 7 5.21 -5.05 -18.09
C ALA A 7 6.57 -5.55 -17.61
N GLY A 8 7.60 -4.69 -17.66
CA GLY A 8 8.93 -5.03 -17.13
C GLY A 8 8.89 -5.47 -15.68
N LEU A 9 8.10 -4.81 -14.82
CA LEU A 9 7.97 -5.14 -13.41
C LEU A 9 7.28 -6.49 -13.20
N VAL A 10 6.22 -6.79 -13.97
CA VAL A 10 5.54 -8.10 -13.92
C VAL A 10 6.48 -9.23 -14.35
N TYR A 11 7.24 -9.04 -15.44
CA TYR A 11 8.20 -10.04 -15.90
C TYR A 11 9.36 -10.25 -14.92
N ILE A 12 9.87 -9.17 -14.31
CA ILE A 12 10.87 -9.29 -13.24
C ILE A 12 10.28 -10.06 -12.06
N PHE A 13 9.06 -9.70 -11.62
CA PHE A 13 8.40 -10.33 -10.49
C PHE A 13 8.15 -11.82 -10.73
N GLN A 14 7.73 -12.19 -11.93
CA GLN A 14 7.53 -13.59 -12.35
C GLN A 14 8.79 -14.44 -12.21
N GLY A 15 9.97 -13.84 -12.41
CA GLY A 15 11.26 -14.53 -12.33
C GLY A 15 11.88 -14.58 -10.93
N LEU A 16 11.25 -13.98 -9.92
CA LEU A 16 11.82 -13.95 -8.57
C LEU A 16 11.67 -15.32 -7.88
N SER A 17 12.73 -15.73 -7.21
CA SER A 17 12.66 -16.79 -6.21
C SER A 17 11.90 -16.33 -4.96
N ALA A 18 11.40 -17.28 -4.16
CA ALA A 18 10.73 -16.98 -2.90
C ALA A 18 11.57 -16.10 -1.93
N SER A 19 12.91 -16.27 -1.94
CA SER A 19 13.82 -15.41 -1.18
C SER A 19 13.87 -13.97 -1.69
N GLU A 20 13.85 -13.79 -3.00
CA GLU A 20 13.89 -12.47 -3.63
C GLU A 20 12.54 -11.74 -3.51
N GLU A 21 11.42 -12.46 -3.64
CA GLU A 21 10.09 -11.93 -3.34
C GLU A 21 10.01 -11.43 -1.89
N ARG A 22 10.52 -12.23 -0.94
CA ARG A 22 10.56 -11.82 0.47
C ARG A 22 11.44 -10.59 0.69
N ALA A 23 12.57 -10.50 0.00
CA ALA A 23 13.43 -9.31 0.06
C ALA A 23 12.72 -8.07 -0.50
N LEU A 24 11.98 -8.21 -1.60
CA LEU A 24 11.17 -7.14 -2.17
C LEU A 24 10.04 -6.70 -1.22
N GLN A 25 9.33 -7.64 -0.60
CA GLN A 25 8.32 -7.34 0.42
C GLN A 25 8.91 -6.57 1.61
N LEU A 26 10.08 -6.98 2.11
CA LEU A 26 10.78 -6.25 3.17
C LEU A 26 11.18 -4.84 2.73
N ALA A 27 11.60 -4.67 1.47
CA ALA A 27 11.90 -3.36 0.92
C ALA A 27 10.65 -2.47 0.84
N MET A 28 9.50 -3.01 0.42
CA MET A 28 8.21 -2.29 0.41
C MET A 28 7.78 -1.90 1.83
N GLN A 29 7.85 -2.82 2.80
CA GLN A 29 7.52 -2.54 4.20
C GLN A 29 8.41 -1.45 4.82
N ARG A 30 9.70 -1.41 4.48
CA ARG A 30 10.60 -0.32 4.91
C ARG A 30 10.15 1.04 4.38
N ARG A 31 9.70 1.09 3.12
CA ARG A 31 9.16 2.32 2.53
C ARG A 31 7.85 2.74 3.16
N GLN A 32 6.94 1.80 3.37
CA GLN A 32 5.68 2.01 4.08
C GLN A 32 5.93 2.63 5.46
N ARG A 33 6.81 2.05 6.27
CA ARG A 33 7.18 2.61 7.58
C ARG A 33 7.75 4.02 7.46
N GLY A 34 8.59 4.28 6.45
CA GLY A 34 9.08 5.63 6.16
C GLY A 34 7.96 6.63 5.85
N GLN A 35 6.98 6.23 5.04
CA GLN A 35 5.80 7.05 4.74
C GLN A 35 4.92 7.29 5.97
N GLU A 36 4.70 6.28 6.80
CA GLU A 36 3.94 6.37 8.05
C GLU A 36 4.63 7.33 9.04
N CYS A 37 5.94 7.18 9.25
CA CYS A 37 6.72 8.08 10.09
C CYS A 37 6.69 9.53 9.56
N LEU A 38 6.85 9.72 8.25
CA LEU A 38 6.79 11.05 7.63
C LEU A 38 5.39 11.67 7.75
N SER A 39 4.34 10.89 7.50
CA SER A 39 2.95 11.34 7.62
C SER A 39 2.59 11.70 9.06
N ARG A 40 3.11 10.94 10.04
CA ARG A 40 2.93 11.25 11.46
C ARG A 40 3.67 12.52 11.85
N TYR A 41 4.91 12.69 11.42
CA TYR A 41 5.68 13.93 11.60
C TYR A 41 4.92 15.14 11.02
N LEU A 42 4.41 15.05 9.79
CA LEU A 42 3.65 16.13 9.15
C LEU A 42 2.34 16.46 9.90
N THR A 43 1.69 15.44 10.45
CA THR A 43 0.51 15.61 11.31
C THR A 43 0.86 16.32 12.62
N LEU A 44 1.94 15.90 13.29
CA LEU A 44 2.41 16.52 14.54
C LEU A 44 2.77 18.01 14.34
N ILE A 45 3.39 18.38 13.22
CA ILE A 45 3.67 19.79 12.90
C ILE A 45 2.37 20.61 12.79
N LYS A 46 1.33 20.05 12.17
CA LYS A 46 0.03 20.72 12.05
C LYS A 46 -0.69 20.84 13.39
N GLU A 47 -0.51 19.86 14.28
CA GLU A 47 -1.10 19.84 15.62
C GLU A 47 -0.33 20.71 16.64
N ARG A 48 0.95 21.02 16.39
CA ARG A 48 1.82 21.78 17.31
C ARG A 48 1.15 23.03 17.90
N PRO A 49 0.46 23.91 17.14
CA PRO A 49 -0.16 25.11 17.71
C PRO A 49 -1.33 24.83 18.67
N ARG A 50 -1.88 23.61 18.67
CA ARG A 50 -3.06 23.21 19.44
C ARG A 50 -2.72 22.40 20.69
N ARG A 51 -1.48 21.95 20.85
CA ARG A 51 -1.06 21.13 21.99
C ARG A 51 -0.58 22.00 23.14
N GLN A 52 -0.92 21.60 24.37
CA GLN A 52 -0.59 22.35 25.59
C GLN A 52 0.90 22.26 25.98
N SER A 53 1.62 21.22 25.54
CA SER A 53 3.03 21.02 25.87
C SER A 53 3.90 21.05 24.61
N GLU A 54 4.62 22.15 24.40
CA GLU A 54 5.50 22.34 23.26
C GLU A 54 6.75 21.43 23.33
N SER A 55 7.31 21.21 24.52
CA SER A 55 8.50 20.36 24.71
C SER A 55 8.23 18.88 24.41
N PHE A 56 7.02 18.41 24.73
CA PHE A 56 6.61 17.04 24.41
C PHE A 56 6.47 16.84 22.90
N VAL A 57 5.84 17.79 22.19
CA VAL A 57 5.70 17.73 20.72
C VAL A 57 7.06 17.76 20.02
N GLU A 58 7.98 18.60 20.49
CA GLU A 58 9.33 18.67 19.92
C GLU A 58 10.08 17.34 20.08
N THR A 59 9.93 16.67 21.22
CA THR A 59 10.52 15.34 21.45
C THR A 59 9.91 14.30 20.51
N GLU A 60 8.57 14.26 20.38
CA GLU A 60 7.91 13.35 19.43
C GLU A 60 8.35 13.60 17.98
N LEU A 61 8.51 14.86 17.55
CA LEU A 61 8.98 15.20 16.21
C LEU A 61 10.41 14.68 15.96
N VAL A 62 11.32 14.91 16.91
CA VAL A 62 12.71 14.43 16.84
C VAL A 62 12.76 12.91 16.80
N ASP A 63 11.93 12.21 17.57
CA ASP A 63 11.89 10.74 17.60
C ASP A 63 11.44 10.17 16.25
N HIS A 64 10.38 10.71 15.63
CA HIS A 64 9.90 10.23 14.32
C HIS A 64 10.92 10.48 13.21
N LEU A 65 11.55 11.65 13.19
CA LEU A 65 12.67 11.94 12.29
C LEU A 65 13.88 11.03 12.56
N GLY A 66 14.12 10.71 13.84
CA GLY A 66 15.18 9.82 14.31
C GLY A 66 15.04 8.39 13.79
N ILE A 67 13.81 7.88 13.76
CA ILE A 67 13.46 6.57 13.17
C ILE A 67 13.75 6.57 11.67
N MET A 68 13.26 7.58 10.93
CA MET A 68 13.51 7.66 9.48
C MET A 68 15.01 7.74 9.14
N TYR A 69 15.77 8.49 9.93
CA TYR A 69 17.21 8.64 9.72
C TYR A 69 17.96 7.31 9.85
N GLN A 70 17.50 6.35 10.67
CA GLN A 70 18.12 5.02 10.77
C GLN A 70 18.11 4.26 9.43
N HIS A 71 17.23 4.66 8.51
CA HIS A 71 17.09 4.08 7.18
C HIS A 71 17.75 4.93 6.08
N CYS A 72 18.39 6.05 6.43
CA CYS A 72 19.09 6.92 5.49
C CYS A 72 20.58 6.55 5.39
N PRO A 73 21.17 6.53 4.18
CA PRO A 73 22.59 6.25 3.98
C PRO A 73 23.50 7.37 4.50
N THR A 74 23.07 8.64 4.43
CA THR A 74 23.85 9.76 4.97
C THR A 74 23.81 9.72 6.50
N ARG A 75 24.97 9.60 7.15
CA ARG A 75 25.09 9.49 8.62
C ARG A 75 25.66 10.72 9.32
N ASP A 76 26.27 11.62 8.54
CA ASP A 76 26.92 12.80 9.11
C ASP A 76 25.89 13.85 9.53
N ASN A 77 26.16 14.50 10.66
CA ASN A 77 25.35 15.61 11.18
C ASN A 77 23.86 15.26 11.42
N LYS A 78 23.57 13.99 11.77
CA LYS A 78 22.22 13.47 12.10
C LYS A 78 21.40 14.42 12.97
N LEU A 79 21.94 14.75 14.14
CA LEU A 79 21.25 15.57 15.14
C LEU A 79 20.94 16.96 14.58
N THR A 80 21.87 17.54 13.83
CA THR A 80 21.70 18.86 13.21
C THR A 80 20.62 18.83 12.12
N ALA A 81 20.59 17.81 11.27
CA ALA A 81 19.59 17.67 10.23
C ALA A 81 18.19 17.45 10.81
N ILE A 82 18.07 16.59 11.83
CA ILE A 82 16.80 16.31 12.52
C ILE A 82 16.27 17.56 13.22
N LYS A 83 17.08 18.25 14.02
CA LYS A 83 16.67 19.47 14.74
C LYS A 83 16.23 20.58 13.77
N LYS A 84 17.02 20.84 12.73
CA LYS A 84 16.66 21.87 11.74
C LYS A 84 15.38 21.52 10.98
N LEU A 85 15.12 20.24 10.73
CA LEU A 85 13.90 19.81 10.08
C LEU A 85 12.70 19.85 11.04
N SER A 86 12.85 19.53 12.33
CA SER A 86 11.76 19.65 13.32
C SER A 86 11.32 21.10 13.54
N GLU A 87 12.26 22.04 13.41
CA GLU A 87 12.02 23.49 13.48
C GLU A 87 11.44 24.08 12.17
N CYS A 88 11.34 23.31 11.08
CA CYS A 88 10.92 23.80 9.78
C CYS A 88 9.43 24.18 9.76
N LYS A 89 9.15 25.47 9.50
CA LYS A 89 7.79 26.03 9.37
C LYS A 89 7.41 26.37 7.92
N ASP A 90 8.28 26.06 6.97
CA ASP A 90 8.04 26.38 5.56
C ASP A 90 6.91 25.49 5.00
N ARG A 91 5.76 26.11 4.73
CA ARG A 91 4.58 25.44 4.18
C ARG A 91 4.86 24.74 2.85
N LYS A 92 5.76 25.28 2.03
CA LYS A 92 6.12 24.70 0.73
C LYS A 92 6.91 23.41 0.94
N VAL A 93 7.90 23.42 1.82
CA VAL A 93 8.67 22.21 2.20
C VAL A 93 7.73 21.13 2.73
N LEU A 94 6.85 21.48 3.67
CA LEU A 94 5.90 20.54 4.27
C LEU A 94 4.89 19.99 3.24
N LYS A 95 4.42 20.82 2.31
CA LYS A 95 3.52 20.39 1.22
C LYS A 95 4.20 19.39 0.28
N LEU A 96 5.44 19.66 -0.13
CA LEU A 96 6.19 18.75 -1.00
C LEU A 96 6.53 17.43 -0.30
N LEU A 97 6.86 17.45 0.99
CA LEU A 97 7.02 16.24 1.80
C LEU A 97 5.73 15.43 1.89
N ALA A 98 4.58 16.08 2.06
CA ALA A 98 3.28 15.42 2.07
C ALA A 98 2.98 14.70 0.75
N LEU A 99 3.25 15.35 -0.38
CA LEU A 99 3.11 14.74 -1.72
C LEU A 99 4.00 13.51 -1.90
N ILE A 100 5.22 13.53 -1.34
CA ILE A 100 6.13 12.39 -1.43
C ILE A 100 5.72 11.24 -0.50
N ALA A 101 5.12 11.56 0.65
CA ALA A 101 4.66 10.58 1.63
C ALA A 101 3.38 9.85 1.19
N ASP A 102 2.58 10.48 0.33
CA ASP A 102 1.29 9.94 -0.10
C ASP A 102 1.46 8.94 -1.27
N PRO A 103 1.16 7.64 -1.06
CA PRO A 103 1.28 6.63 -2.11
C PRO A 103 0.32 6.85 -3.28
N THR A 104 -0.74 7.65 -3.11
CA THR A 104 -1.73 7.95 -4.16
C THR A 104 -1.33 9.13 -5.05
N THR A 105 -0.24 9.84 -4.73
CA THR A 105 0.24 10.95 -5.55
C THR A 105 0.81 10.44 -6.88
N PRO A 106 0.43 11.05 -8.03
CA PRO A 106 0.98 10.72 -9.34
C PRO A 106 2.51 10.74 -9.39
N LEU A 107 3.13 9.76 -10.05
CA LEU A 107 4.61 9.64 -10.07
C LEU A 107 5.29 10.91 -10.61
N LYS A 108 4.68 11.57 -11.60
CA LYS A 108 5.21 12.81 -12.18
C LYS A 108 5.31 13.92 -11.13
N GLU A 109 4.34 14.01 -10.23
CA GLU A 109 4.34 15.00 -9.16
C GLU A 109 5.34 14.64 -8.07
N VAL A 110 5.46 13.36 -7.71
CA VAL A 110 6.48 12.88 -6.76
C VAL A 110 7.90 13.18 -7.27
N VAL A 111 8.17 12.95 -8.55
CA VAL A 111 9.48 13.26 -9.17
C VAL A 111 9.77 14.76 -9.12
N LYS A 112 8.79 15.60 -9.51
CA LYS A 112 8.94 17.05 -9.44
C LYS A 112 9.19 17.53 -8.00
N ALA A 113 8.43 17.01 -7.03
CA ALA A 113 8.61 17.34 -5.62
C ALA A 113 10.00 16.93 -5.12
N ARG A 114 10.50 15.75 -5.51
CA ARG A 114 11.85 15.27 -5.18
C ARG A 114 12.97 16.17 -5.72
N GLU A 115 12.81 16.71 -6.91
CA GLU A 115 13.79 17.59 -7.54
C GLU A 115 13.77 19.00 -6.93
N GLU A 116 12.58 19.51 -6.61
CA GLU A 116 12.38 20.84 -6.06
C GLU A 116 12.79 20.94 -4.58
N LEU A 117 12.46 19.92 -3.78
CA LEU A 117 12.58 19.95 -2.32
C LEU A 117 14.01 20.26 -1.80
N PRO A 118 15.11 19.70 -2.33
CA PRO A 118 16.46 20.01 -1.86
C PRO A 118 16.92 21.45 -2.17
N SER A 119 16.28 22.13 -3.12
CA SER A 119 16.65 23.51 -3.50
C SER A 119 16.04 24.56 -2.56
N ILE A 120 14.93 24.23 -1.91
CA ILE A 120 14.17 25.18 -1.08
C ILE A 120 14.44 25.02 0.42
N VAL A 121 15.24 24.03 0.82
CA VAL A 121 15.50 23.72 2.23
C VAL A 121 16.70 24.50 2.79
N PRO A 122 16.72 24.81 4.10
CA PRO A 122 17.81 25.58 4.69
C PRO A 122 19.19 24.94 4.48
N GLY A 123 20.14 25.70 3.95
CA GLY A 123 21.48 25.21 3.60
C GLY A 123 21.57 24.56 2.21
N GLY A 124 20.49 24.58 1.43
CA GLY A 124 20.46 24.10 0.05
C GLY A 124 20.70 22.60 -0.10
N SER A 125 20.93 22.19 -1.35
CA SER A 125 20.93 20.77 -1.74
C SER A 125 22.16 19.97 -1.28
N GLY A 126 23.24 20.65 -0.88
CA GLY A 126 24.48 20.07 -0.36
C GLY A 126 24.63 20.15 1.16
N GLY A 127 23.75 20.89 1.85
CA GLY A 127 23.76 20.95 3.31
C GLY A 127 23.26 19.67 3.97
N PRO A 128 23.54 19.44 5.27
CA PRO A 128 23.08 18.25 6.00
C PRO A 128 21.56 18.02 5.91
N VAL A 129 20.77 19.10 5.96
CA VAL A 129 19.30 19.03 5.82
C VAL A 129 18.90 18.64 4.40
N GLY A 130 19.54 19.21 3.38
CA GLY A 130 19.29 18.88 1.98
C GLY A 130 19.61 17.42 1.64
N LEU A 131 20.73 16.89 2.14
CA LEU A 131 21.09 15.48 1.98
C LEU A 131 20.09 14.57 2.69
N PHE A 132 19.75 14.86 3.95
CA PHE A 132 18.77 14.08 4.69
C PHE A 132 17.39 14.08 4.01
N ILE A 133 16.97 15.23 3.49
CA ILE A 133 15.71 15.35 2.75
C ILE A 133 15.72 14.56 1.45
N LYS A 134 16.84 14.52 0.71
CA LYS A 134 16.98 13.66 -0.47
C LYS A 134 16.80 12.18 -0.09
N ASP A 135 17.38 11.77 1.03
CA ASP A 135 17.27 10.40 1.52
C ASP A 135 15.84 10.05 1.96
N ILE A 136 15.18 10.91 2.74
CA ILE A 136 13.75 10.77 3.08
C ILE A 136 12.92 10.68 1.81
N ALA A 137 13.14 11.61 0.87
CA ALA A 137 12.36 11.67 -0.33
C ALA A 137 12.51 10.40 -1.19
N ARG A 138 13.71 9.82 -1.22
CA ARG A 138 14.02 8.54 -1.88
C ARG A 138 13.39 7.35 -1.15
N LEU A 139 13.42 7.33 0.18
CA LEU A 139 12.83 6.28 1.01
C LEU A 139 11.31 6.27 0.87
N CYS A 140 10.67 7.42 1.08
CA CYS A 140 9.22 7.52 1.19
C CYS A 140 8.50 7.60 -0.16
N GLY A 141 9.12 8.11 -1.22
CA GLY A 141 8.41 8.22 -2.50
C GLY A 141 8.28 6.89 -3.26
N MET A 142 7.08 6.64 -3.81
CA MET A 142 6.72 5.45 -4.57
C MET A 142 7.22 5.52 -6.02
N GLY A 143 8.48 5.14 -6.25
CA GLY A 143 9.08 5.18 -7.59
C GLY A 143 8.57 4.12 -8.58
N PHE A 144 8.01 3.01 -8.08
CA PHE A 144 7.68 1.83 -8.90
C PHE A 144 6.26 1.26 -8.66
N GLY A 145 5.43 1.90 -7.82
CA GLY A 145 4.13 1.35 -7.41
C GLY A 145 3.03 2.39 -7.19
N GLY A 146 3.08 3.53 -7.90
CA GLY A 146 2.02 4.54 -7.84
C GLY A 146 0.74 4.12 -8.60
N PRO A 147 -0.32 4.94 -8.57
CA PRO A 147 -1.63 4.61 -9.16
C PRO A 147 -1.55 4.24 -10.65
N GLU A 148 -0.80 4.99 -11.45
CA GLU A 148 -0.71 4.76 -12.89
C GLU A 148 0.03 3.47 -13.23
N MET A 149 0.95 3.05 -12.35
CA MET A 149 1.62 1.75 -12.48
C MET A 149 0.65 0.62 -12.15
N LEU A 150 -0.12 0.78 -11.07
CA LEU A 150 -1.07 -0.23 -10.62
C LEU A 150 -2.18 -0.48 -11.64
N VAL A 151 -2.72 0.59 -12.24
CA VAL A 151 -3.67 0.50 -13.37
C VAL A 151 -3.06 -0.26 -14.55
N ALA A 152 -1.80 0.03 -14.90
CA ALA A 152 -1.12 -0.68 -15.99
C ALA A 152 -0.86 -2.16 -15.67
N ILE A 153 -0.52 -2.51 -14.43
CA ILE A 153 -0.37 -3.91 -13.99
C ILE A 153 -1.73 -4.63 -14.04
N LEU A 154 -2.82 -3.98 -13.63
CA LEU A 154 -4.17 -4.53 -13.70
C LEU A 154 -4.62 -4.82 -15.14
N LYS A 155 -4.31 -3.92 -16.07
CA LYS A 155 -4.53 -4.14 -17.50
C LYS A 155 -3.79 -5.39 -17.99
N ILE A 156 -2.51 -5.53 -17.63
CA ILE A 156 -1.71 -6.72 -17.95
C ILE A 156 -2.34 -7.99 -17.35
N ALA A 157 -2.78 -7.95 -16.08
CA ALA A 157 -3.45 -9.08 -15.44
C ALA A 157 -4.73 -9.48 -16.19
N LYS A 158 -5.55 -8.50 -16.58
CA LYS A 158 -6.81 -8.73 -17.30
C LYS A 158 -6.57 -9.33 -18.69
N ASP A 159 -5.59 -8.81 -19.43
CA ASP A 159 -5.23 -9.34 -20.74
C ASP A 159 -4.64 -10.76 -20.64
N ALA A 160 -3.78 -11.02 -19.65
CA ALA A 160 -3.23 -12.34 -19.38
C ALA A 160 -4.31 -13.37 -19.00
N VAL A 161 -5.30 -12.98 -18.18
CA VAL A 161 -6.44 -13.85 -17.84
C VAL A 161 -7.23 -14.24 -19.10
N ARG A 162 -7.52 -13.28 -19.98
CA ARG A 162 -8.26 -13.53 -21.24
C ARG A 162 -7.49 -14.40 -22.22
N ARG A 163 -6.17 -14.32 -22.21
CA ARG A 163 -5.27 -15.14 -23.05
C ARG A 163 -4.90 -16.47 -22.41
N GLU A 164 -5.42 -16.78 -21.22
CA GLU A 164 -5.07 -17.95 -20.41
C GLU A 164 -3.56 -18.05 -20.09
N GLU A 165 -2.88 -16.91 -19.98
CA GLU A 165 -1.46 -16.82 -19.60
C GLU A 165 -1.31 -16.93 -18.06
N GLN A 166 -1.33 -18.16 -17.54
CA GLN A 166 -1.33 -18.45 -16.10
C GLN A 166 -0.18 -17.78 -15.34
N SER A 167 1.05 -17.92 -15.83
CA SER A 167 2.24 -17.43 -15.10
C SER A 167 2.27 -15.90 -15.00
N ILE A 168 1.87 -15.20 -16.07
CA ILE A 168 1.81 -13.74 -16.13
C ILE A 168 0.66 -13.21 -15.26
N SER A 169 -0.53 -13.81 -15.36
CA SER A 169 -1.68 -13.41 -14.55
C SER A 169 -1.43 -13.65 -13.05
N GLN A 170 -0.81 -14.77 -12.68
CA GLN A 170 -0.41 -15.05 -11.30
C GLN A 170 0.61 -14.02 -10.79
N ALA A 171 1.68 -13.75 -11.55
CA ALA A 171 2.68 -12.77 -11.16
C ALA A 171 2.09 -11.36 -11.01
N ALA A 172 1.23 -10.93 -11.94
CA ALA A 172 0.59 -9.62 -11.89
C ALA A 172 -0.33 -9.48 -10.66
N ILE A 173 -1.18 -10.48 -10.37
CA ILE A 173 -2.07 -10.45 -9.20
C ILE A 173 -1.26 -10.49 -7.89
N SER A 174 -0.23 -11.33 -7.79
CA SER A 174 0.64 -11.36 -6.60
C SER A 174 1.41 -10.05 -6.38
N LEU A 175 1.82 -9.38 -7.46
CA LEU A 175 2.44 -8.05 -7.38
C LEU A 175 1.44 -6.99 -6.91
N ILE A 176 0.22 -6.96 -7.48
CA ILE A 176 -0.88 -6.08 -7.04
C ILE A 176 -1.16 -6.30 -5.55
N GLN A 177 -1.24 -7.56 -5.13
CA GLN A 177 -1.47 -7.94 -3.74
C GLN A 177 -0.36 -7.43 -2.82
N SER A 178 0.90 -7.55 -3.22
CA SER A 178 2.05 -7.07 -2.44
C SER A 178 2.07 -5.54 -2.32
N LEU A 179 1.72 -4.84 -3.39
CA LEU A 179 1.60 -3.38 -3.40
C LEU A 179 0.46 -2.91 -2.49
N ILE A 180 -0.75 -3.48 -2.60
CA ILE A 180 -1.90 -3.10 -1.76
C ILE A 180 -1.68 -3.49 -0.30
N ALA A 181 -1.02 -4.62 -0.02
CA ALA A 181 -0.66 -4.99 1.34
C ALA A 181 0.25 -3.96 2.02
N SER A 182 1.18 -3.39 1.25
CA SER A 182 2.17 -2.43 1.75
C SER A 182 1.64 -0.99 1.71
N PHE A 183 0.72 -0.69 0.79
CA PHE A 183 0.17 0.65 0.58
C PHE A 183 -1.34 0.57 0.33
N PRO A 184 -2.14 0.30 1.39
CA PRO A 184 -3.59 0.06 1.23
C PRO A 184 -4.34 1.20 0.55
N GLY A 185 -3.89 2.45 0.70
CA GLY A 185 -4.49 3.63 0.06
C GLY A 185 -4.53 3.54 -1.47
N LEU A 186 -3.62 2.77 -2.10
CA LEU A 186 -3.64 2.53 -3.54
C LEU A 186 -4.91 1.81 -4.00
N PHE A 187 -5.55 1.03 -3.11
CA PHE A 187 -6.80 0.33 -3.42
C PHE A 187 -7.90 1.30 -3.87
N LEU A 188 -7.98 2.48 -3.25
CA LEU A 188 -8.99 3.50 -3.60
C LEU A 188 -8.86 3.97 -5.04
N CYS A 189 -7.63 3.95 -5.59
CA CYS A 189 -7.36 4.37 -6.95
C CYS A 189 -7.76 3.32 -8.01
N VAL A 190 -7.87 2.04 -7.62
CA VAL A 190 -8.03 0.91 -8.56
C VAL A 190 -9.14 -0.07 -8.21
N ALA A 191 -9.99 0.25 -7.23
CA ALA A 191 -11.03 -0.66 -6.75
C ALA A 191 -11.98 -1.11 -7.86
N ALA A 192 -12.33 -0.21 -8.80
CA ALA A 192 -13.17 -0.53 -9.93
C ALA A 192 -12.51 -1.52 -10.90
N ASP A 193 -11.23 -1.27 -11.26
CA ASP A 193 -10.46 -2.15 -12.13
C ASP A 193 -10.26 -3.55 -11.53
N LEU A 194 -10.13 -3.65 -10.19
CA LEU A 194 -10.06 -4.92 -9.47
C LEU A 194 -11.38 -5.72 -9.56
N VAL A 195 -12.53 -5.04 -9.45
CA VAL A 195 -13.85 -5.67 -9.64
C VAL A 195 -14.02 -6.12 -11.09
N ASP A 196 -13.57 -5.32 -12.06
CA ASP A 196 -13.61 -5.69 -13.47
C ASP A 196 -12.69 -6.87 -13.80
N LEU A 197 -11.52 -6.96 -13.16
CA LEU A 197 -10.64 -8.12 -13.26
C LEU A 197 -11.31 -9.38 -12.69
N TYR A 198 -12.01 -9.25 -11.56
CA TYR A 198 -12.77 -10.37 -10.99
C TYR A 198 -13.86 -10.86 -11.95
N LYS A 199 -14.63 -9.96 -12.55
CA LYS A 199 -15.67 -10.30 -13.54
C LYS A 199 -15.08 -11.00 -14.76
N ALA A 200 -13.98 -10.48 -15.31
CA ALA A 200 -13.28 -11.11 -16.43
C ALA A 200 -12.80 -12.53 -16.08
N LEU A 201 -12.33 -12.75 -14.84
CA LEU A 201 -11.94 -14.07 -14.37
C LEU A 201 -13.13 -15.03 -14.27
N LYS A 202 -14.30 -14.53 -13.87
CA LYS A 202 -15.56 -15.31 -13.81
C LYS A 202 -16.08 -15.68 -15.19
N GLU A 203 -16.08 -14.76 -16.15
CA GLU A 203 -16.46 -15.03 -17.55
C GLU A 203 -15.62 -16.19 -18.12
N VAL A 204 -14.29 -16.11 -17.96
CA VAL A 204 -13.33 -17.13 -18.41
C VAL A 204 -13.47 -18.47 -17.65
N GLN A 205 -14.11 -18.50 -16.48
CA GLN A 205 -14.46 -19.73 -15.76
C GLN A 205 -15.77 -20.35 -16.28
N SER A 206 -16.78 -19.54 -16.58
CA SER A 206 -18.13 -19.98 -16.98
C SER A 206 -18.18 -20.54 -18.41
N ASP A 207 -17.39 -20.03 -19.35
CA ASP A 207 -17.39 -20.46 -20.76
C ASP A 207 -17.01 -21.94 -20.97
N ARG A 208 -16.45 -22.62 -19.96
CA ARG A 208 -16.02 -24.03 -20.04
C ARG A 208 -16.92 -25.04 -19.35
N THR A 209 -17.88 -24.63 -18.51
CA THR A 209 -18.82 -25.56 -17.87
C THR A 209 -19.74 -26.29 -18.87
N SER A 210 -19.74 -25.89 -20.14
CA SER A 210 -20.46 -26.55 -21.24
C SER A 210 -19.60 -27.50 -22.10
N ALA A 211 -18.30 -27.62 -21.85
CA ALA A 211 -17.39 -28.48 -22.62
C ALA A 211 -16.64 -29.45 -21.69
N THR A 212 -17.06 -30.71 -21.73
CA THR A 212 -16.39 -31.85 -21.09
C THR A 212 -14.91 -31.89 -21.48
N THR A 213 -13.97 -31.58 -20.58
CA THR A 213 -12.59 -32.15 -20.44
C THR A 213 -11.72 -31.31 -19.46
N THR A 214 -10.90 -32.03 -18.67
CA THR A 214 -9.69 -31.63 -17.90
C THR A 214 -9.81 -30.97 -16.51
N THR A 215 -9.41 -31.74 -15.50
CA THR A 215 -9.27 -31.43 -14.06
C THR A 215 -8.12 -30.47 -13.71
N ASN A 216 -7.15 -30.23 -14.59
CA ASN A 216 -5.99 -29.37 -14.28
C ASN A 216 -6.20 -27.88 -14.63
N THR A 217 -7.09 -27.55 -15.57
CA THR A 217 -7.32 -26.18 -16.06
C THR A 217 -8.20 -25.32 -15.15
N THR A 218 -8.98 -25.93 -14.26
CA THR A 218 -9.83 -25.21 -13.29
C THR A 218 -9.04 -24.76 -12.07
N SER A 219 -8.02 -25.52 -11.65
CA SER A 219 -7.28 -25.27 -10.39
C SER A 219 -6.66 -23.87 -10.33
N TRP A 220 -5.91 -23.45 -11.35
CA TRP A 220 -5.21 -22.17 -11.30
C TRP A 220 -6.17 -20.97 -11.34
N LYS A 221 -7.32 -21.09 -12.00
CA LYS A 221 -8.34 -20.01 -12.02
C LYS A 221 -8.99 -19.85 -10.64
N HIS A 222 -9.18 -20.95 -9.89
CA HIS A 222 -9.60 -20.88 -8.49
C HIS A 222 -8.56 -20.20 -7.60
N ASP A 223 -7.27 -20.50 -7.81
CA ASP A 223 -6.17 -19.88 -7.08
C ASP A 223 -6.08 -18.38 -7.35
N LEU A 224 -6.21 -17.95 -8.61
CA LEU A 224 -6.26 -16.52 -8.95
C LEU A 224 -7.45 -15.79 -8.31
N THR A 225 -8.62 -16.43 -8.27
CA THR A 225 -9.79 -15.86 -7.60
C THR A 225 -9.52 -15.67 -6.11
N THR A 226 -8.89 -16.66 -5.48
CA THR A 226 -8.48 -16.62 -4.08
C THR A 226 -7.51 -15.47 -3.83
N ASN A 227 -6.46 -15.37 -4.64
CA ASN A 227 -5.46 -14.29 -4.54
C ASN A 227 -6.07 -12.91 -4.74
N LEU A 228 -7.01 -12.77 -5.69
CA LEU A 228 -7.71 -11.52 -5.92
C LEU A 228 -8.60 -11.15 -4.72
N LEU A 229 -9.33 -12.09 -4.12
CA LEU A 229 -10.08 -11.84 -2.88
C LEU A 229 -9.16 -11.42 -1.73
N GLU A 230 -7.95 -11.97 -1.65
CA GLU A 230 -6.96 -11.54 -0.67
C GLU A 230 -6.50 -10.08 -0.88
N VAL A 231 -6.51 -9.57 -2.13
CA VAL A 231 -6.26 -8.14 -2.39
C VAL A 231 -7.30 -7.27 -1.67
N PHE A 232 -8.59 -7.59 -1.83
CA PHE A 232 -9.68 -6.87 -1.16
C PHE A 232 -9.55 -6.97 0.36
N PHE A 233 -9.19 -8.14 0.89
CA PHE A 233 -8.98 -8.30 2.33
C PHE A 233 -7.79 -7.46 2.83
N LYS A 234 -6.67 -7.46 2.12
CA LYS A 234 -5.46 -6.72 2.50
C LYS A 234 -5.61 -5.20 2.39
N ALA A 235 -6.54 -4.71 1.58
CA ALA A 235 -6.90 -3.29 1.56
C ALA A 235 -7.50 -2.81 2.90
N GLY A 236 -8.01 -3.71 3.74
CA GLY A 236 -8.47 -3.40 5.09
C GLY A 236 -9.58 -2.34 5.10
N SER A 237 -9.41 -1.29 5.92
CA SER A 237 -10.39 -0.19 6.00
C SER A 237 -10.58 0.57 4.69
N MET A 238 -9.56 0.59 3.81
CA MET A 238 -9.66 1.26 2.50
C MET A 238 -10.72 0.60 1.60
N ALA A 239 -10.95 -0.71 1.77
CA ALA A 239 -12.01 -1.39 1.03
C ALA A 239 -13.41 -0.83 1.36
N LYS A 240 -13.64 -0.44 2.62
CA LYS A 240 -14.92 0.12 3.09
C LYS A 240 -15.18 1.52 2.53
N GLU A 241 -14.11 2.27 2.26
CA GLU A 241 -14.13 3.63 1.72
C GLU A 241 -14.37 3.65 0.21
N ALA A 242 -14.14 2.55 -0.51
CA ALA A 242 -14.41 2.44 -1.95
C ALA A 242 -15.89 2.06 -2.23
N PRO A 243 -16.72 2.94 -2.81
CA PRO A 243 -18.13 2.62 -3.09
C PRO A 243 -18.30 1.42 -4.01
N VAL A 244 -17.39 1.25 -4.97
CA VAL A 244 -17.40 0.14 -5.93
C VAL A 244 -17.14 -1.21 -5.25
N ALA A 245 -16.38 -1.23 -4.15
CA ALA A 245 -16.17 -2.45 -3.37
C ALA A 245 -17.45 -2.88 -2.61
N ARG A 246 -18.34 -1.94 -2.26
CA ARG A 246 -19.66 -2.30 -1.69
C ARG A 246 -20.60 -2.90 -2.73
N ALA A 247 -20.52 -2.45 -3.98
CA ALA A 247 -21.26 -3.07 -5.08
C ALA A 247 -20.83 -4.54 -5.33
N PHE A 248 -19.68 -4.96 -4.79
CA PHE A 248 -19.18 -6.32 -4.86
C PHE A 248 -19.75 -7.28 -3.78
N ILE A 249 -20.47 -6.75 -2.78
CA ILE A 249 -21.06 -7.54 -1.68
C ILE A 249 -21.92 -8.72 -2.18
N PRO A 250 -22.85 -8.55 -3.14
CA PRO A 250 -23.68 -9.67 -3.60
C PRO A 250 -22.88 -10.83 -4.21
N ASP A 251 -21.76 -10.54 -4.88
CA ASP A 251 -20.89 -11.57 -5.42
C ASP A 251 -20.11 -12.28 -4.30
N LEU A 252 -19.65 -11.55 -3.27
CA LEU A 252 -19.03 -12.15 -2.09
C LEU A 252 -20.00 -13.07 -1.33
N GLU A 253 -21.25 -12.66 -1.15
CA GLU A 253 -22.29 -13.49 -0.53
C GLU A 253 -22.53 -14.79 -1.33
N ARG A 254 -22.51 -14.69 -2.65
CA ARG A 254 -22.64 -15.86 -3.53
C ARG A 254 -21.46 -16.81 -3.42
N ILE A 255 -20.23 -16.29 -3.32
CA ILE A 255 -19.02 -17.09 -3.07
C ILE A 255 -19.15 -17.82 -1.72
N CYS A 256 -19.64 -17.14 -0.68
CA CYS A 256 -19.81 -17.74 0.65
C CYS A 256 -20.85 -18.86 0.69
N THR A 257 -21.87 -18.82 -0.17
CA THR A 257 -23.06 -19.68 -0.05
C THR A 257 -23.21 -20.74 -1.13
N LYS A 258 -22.77 -20.47 -2.37
CA LYS A 258 -23.08 -21.31 -3.53
C LYS A 258 -21.87 -21.59 -4.43
N ASP A 259 -21.09 -20.56 -4.74
CA ASP A 259 -20.17 -20.58 -5.88
C ASP A 259 -18.70 -20.76 -5.50
N GLY A 260 -18.36 -20.62 -4.22
CA GLY A 260 -16.99 -20.61 -3.73
C GLY A 260 -16.49 -21.97 -3.25
N SER A 261 -15.20 -22.23 -3.45
CA SER A 261 -14.50 -23.28 -2.69
C SER A 261 -14.41 -22.91 -1.20
N PRO A 262 -14.15 -23.86 -0.29
CA PRO A 262 -14.00 -23.55 1.14
C PRO A 262 -12.96 -22.44 1.44
N ALA A 263 -11.87 -22.41 0.68
CA ALA A 263 -10.85 -21.36 0.80
C ALA A 263 -11.36 -19.98 0.35
N GLN A 264 -12.07 -19.93 -0.79
CA GLN A 264 -12.67 -18.72 -1.32
C GLN A 264 -13.76 -18.18 -0.39
N ALA A 265 -14.66 -19.05 0.10
CA ALA A 265 -15.69 -18.70 1.07
C ALA A 265 -15.09 -18.14 2.36
N LYS A 266 -14.01 -18.76 2.89
CA LYS A 266 -13.30 -18.26 4.09
C LYS A 266 -12.78 -16.85 3.90
N ILE A 267 -12.16 -16.53 2.75
CA ILE A 267 -11.63 -15.20 2.48
C ILE A 267 -12.77 -14.21 2.19
N ALA A 268 -13.77 -14.61 1.40
CA ALA A 268 -14.93 -13.77 1.10
C ALA A 268 -15.68 -13.35 2.37
N MET A 269 -15.84 -14.24 3.37
CA MET A 269 -16.37 -13.87 4.68
C MET A 269 -15.53 -12.81 5.40
N ARG A 270 -14.19 -12.89 5.31
CA ARG A 270 -13.31 -11.87 5.90
C ARG A 270 -13.43 -10.52 5.18
N VAL A 271 -13.55 -10.54 3.84
CA VAL A 271 -13.79 -9.34 3.04
C VAL A 271 -15.14 -8.72 3.39
N LEU A 272 -16.21 -9.52 3.48
CA LEU A 272 -17.53 -9.07 3.93
C LEU A 272 -17.48 -8.47 5.33
N GLY A 273 -16.77 -9.12 6.27
CA GLY A 273 -16.54 -8.57 7.61
C GLY A 273 -15.84 -7.21 7.57
N ALA A 274 -14.83 -7.04 6.72
CA ALA A 274 -14.13 -5.76 6.56
C ALA A 274 -15.00 -4.67 5.90
N LEU A 275 -15.86 -5.03 4.94
CA LEU A 275 -16.75 -4.09 4.24
C LEU A 275 -17.97 -3.69 5.07
N CYS A 276 -18.57 -4.65 5.78
CA CYS A 276 -19.81 -4.47 6.54
C CYS A 276 -19.58 -4.09 8.01
N GLY A 277 -18.39 -4.34 8.55
CA GLY A 277 -18.03 -4.02 9.93
C GLY A 277 -18.10 -2.51 10.21
N GLY A 278 -18.97 -2.11 11.13
CA GLY A 278 -19.00 -0.78 11.75
C GLY A 278 -18.35 -0.82 13.13
N GLY A 279 -17.35 0.03 13.36
CA GLY A 279 -16.83 0.33 14.70
C GLY A 279 -15.49 -0.31 15.04
N ASP A 280 -14.60 0.52 15.59
CA ASP A 280 -13.33 0.17 16.19
C ASP A 280 -13.40 -1.09 17.08
N MET A 281 -12.68 -2.13 16.70
CA MET A 281 -12.11 -3.06 17.68
C MET A 281 -10.84 -2.43 18.26
N THR A 282 -11.00 -1.33 19.00
CA THR A 282 -10.04 -1.04 20.07
C THR A 282 -10.21 -2.15 21.09
N THR A 283 -9.22 -3.03 21.17
CA THR A 283 -8.95 -3.90 22.31
C THR A 283 -8.86 -3.06 23.59
N GLN A 284 -10.01 -2.77 24.22
CA GLN A 284 -10.06 -2.49 25.64
C GLN A 284 -9.94 -3.83 26.35
N GLY A 285 -8.72 -4.15 26.76
CA GLY A 285 -8.49 -5.14 27.81
C GLY A 285 -9.08 -4.59 29.10
N SER A 286 -10.34 -4.94 29.37
CA SER A 286 -10.95 -4.78 30.68
C SER A 286 -10.24 -5.74 31.64
N SER A 287 -9.16 -5.27 32.26
CA SER A 287 -8.59 -5.89 33.44
C SER A 287 -9.57 -5.69 34.60
N SER A 288 -10.38 -6.71 34.87
CA SER A 288 -11.12 -6.85 36.12
C SER A 288 -10.12 -7.19 37.23
N SER A 289 -9.65 -6.18 37.96
CA SER A 289 -8.96 -6.37 39.23
C SER A 289 -9.98 -6.65 40.34
N SER A 290 -10.09 -7.91 40.74
CA SER A 290 -10.76 -8.31 41.97
C SER A 290 -9.89 -7.92 43.17
N SER A 291 -10.35 -6.94 43.94
CA SER A 291 -9.87 -6.60 45.28
C SER A 291 -10.40 -7.62 46.28
N SER A 292 -9.53 -8.48 46.79
CA SER A 292 -9.76 -9.25 48.02
C SER A 292 -9.22 -8.45 49.20
N SER A 293 -10.12 -7.95 50.04
CA SER A 293 -9.78 -7.38 51.35
C SER A 293 -10.82 -7.83 52.38
N SER A 294 -10.29 -8.41 53.46
CA SER A 294 -10.92 -8.93 54.69
C SER A 294 -11.30 -10.40 54.65
#